data_AF-A0A961DJK3-F1
#
_entry.id   AF-A0A961DJK3-F1
#
_cell.length_a   1.000
_cell.length_b   1.000
_cell.length_c   1.000
_cell.angle_alpha   90.00
_cell.angle_beta   90.00
_cell.angle_gamma   90.00
#
_symmetry.space_group_name_H-M   'P 1'
#
loop_
_entity.id
_entity.type
_entity.pdbx_description
1 polymer ?
#
loop_
_entity_poly.entity_id
_entity_poly.type
_entity_poly.pdbx_seq_one_letter_code
_entity_poly.pdbx_strand_id
1 'polypeptide(L)' 'MIGTISVEGLEIECIIGIHPEERDKPQVLLVDVELDRDFAAAAE' A
#
# COMPACT_ATOMS: atom_id res chain seq x y z
N MET A 1 -13.90 16.97 9.05
CA MET A 1 -14.67 15.79 8.62
C MET A 1 -13.66 14.68 8.41
N ILE A 2 -13.69 13.63 9.24
CA ILE A 2 -12.81 12.47 9.00
C ILE A 2 -13.38 11.71 7.82
N GLY A 3 -12.55 11.47 6.81
CA GLY A 3 -12.85 10.53 5.76
C GLY A 3 -11.62 9.70 5.42
N THR A 4 -11.82 8.70 4.57
CA THR A 4 -10.81 7.69 4.27
C THR A 4 -10.35 7.84 2.83
N ILE A 5 -9.04 7.89 2.63
CA ILE A 5 -8.42 7.77 1.31
C ILE A 5 -8.03 6.30 1.14
N SER A 6 -8.46 5.67 0.07
CA SER A 6 -8.05 4.30 -0.28
C SER A 6 -7.29 4.25 -1.60
N VAL A 7 -6.37 3.30 -1.68
CA VAL A 7 -5.75 2.84 -2.93
C VAL A 7 -5.94 1.34 -2.97
N GLU A 8 -6.59 0.86 -4.03
CA GLU A 8 -6.89 -0.56 -4.24
C GLU A 8 -6.03 -1.12 -5.38
N GLY A 9 -5.58 -2.37 -5.22
CA GLY A 9 -4.84 -3.09 -6.25
C GLY A 9 -3.46 -2.49 -6.55
N LEU A 10 -2.78 -1.91 -5.56
CA LEU A 10 -1.42 -1.41 -5.74
C LEU A 10 -0.47 -2.59 -5.97
N GLU A 11 0.04 -2.71 -7.19
CA GLU A 11 1.02 -3.71 -7.57
C GLU A 11 2.45 -3.18 -7.37
N ILE A 12 3.27 -3.95 -6.64
CA ILE A 12 4.65 -3.62 -6.33
C ILE A 12 5.53 -4.81 -6.69
N GLU A 13 6.46 -4.64 -7.63
CA GLU A 13 7.53 -5.61 -7.86
C GLU A 13 8.66 -5.38 -6.86
N CYS A 14 8.88 -6.31 -5.94
CA CYS A 14 9.90 -6.17 -4.90
C CYS A 14 10.48 -7.52 -4.44
N ILE A 15 11.62 -7.47 -3.77
CA ILE A 15 12.21 -8.63 -3.09
C ILE A 15 11.69 -8.63 -1.65
N ILE A 16 10.91 -9.64 -1.30
CA ILE A 16 10.29 -9.79 0.02
C ILE A 16 10.15 -11.27 0.33
N GLY A 17 10.50 -11.73 1.53
CA GLY A 17 10.22 -13.11 1.91
C GLY A 17 11.06 -13.65 3.06
N ILE A 18 10.60 -14.76 3.61
CA ILE A 18 11.16 -15.38 4.82
C ILE A 18 12.19 -16.43 4.42
N HIS A 19 11.90 -17.23 3.39
CA HIS A 19 12.79 -18.24 2.85
C HIS A 19 13.96 -17.61 2.09
N PRO A 20 15.16 -18.23 2.14
CA PRO A 20 16.33 -17.70 1.47
C PRO A 20 16.10 -17.40 -0.02
N GLU A 21 15.40 -18.28 -0.73
CA GLU A 21 15.10 -18.11 -2.16
C GLU A 21 14.21 -16.91 -2.51
N GLU A 22 13.40 -16.43 -1.56
CA GLU A 22 12.52 -15.27 -1.74
C GLU A 22 13.28 -13.94 -1.57
N ARG A 23 14.48 -13.97 -0.97
CA ARG A 23 15.32 -12.78 -0.69
C ARG A 23 16.22 -12.39 -1.85
N ASP A 24 16.24 -13.18 -2.90
CA ASP A 24 17.08 -12.95 -4.08
C ASP A 24 16.25 -12.80 -5.37
N LYS A 25 14.93 -13.06 -5.32
CA LYS A 25 14.04 -13.04 -6.48
C LYS A 25 12.95 -11.97 -6.31
N PRO A 26 12.74 -11.09 -7.31
CA PRO A 26 11.62 -10.16 -7.29
C PRO A 26 10.29 -10.92 -7.40
N GLN A 27 9.29 -10.41 -6.68
CA GLN A 27 7.95 -10.95 -6.56
C GLN A 27 6.94 -9.81 -6.68
N VAL A 28 5.73 -10.12 -7.14
CA VAL A 28 4.63 -9.16 -7.19
C VAL A 28 3.89 -9.19 -5.85
N LEU A 29 3.84 -8.03 -5.19
CA LEU A 29 3.02 -7.78 -4.01
C LEU A 29 1.82 -6.92 -4.40
N LEU A 30 0.61 -7.43 -4.13
CA LEU A 30 -0.64 -6.69 -4.27
C LEU A 30 -1.08 -6.17 -2.91
N VAL A 31 -1.31 -4.86 -2.80
CA VAL A 31 -1.66 -4.20 -1.54
C VAL A 31 -2.87 -3.28 -1.73
N ASP A 32 -3.80 -3.37 -0.79
CA ASP A 32 -4.83 -2.36 -0.58
C ASP A 32 -4.44 -1.53 0.64
N VAL A 33 -4.47 -0.21 0.52
CA VAL A 33 -4.12 0.70 1.63
C VAL A 33 -5.21 1.72 1.88
N GLU A 34 -5.48 1.97 3.15
CA GLU A 34 -6.48 2.93 3.63
C GLU A 34 -5.83 3.89 4.61
N LEU A 35 -6.16 5.17 4.49
CA LEU A 35 -5.67 6.23 5.37
C LEU A 35 -6.84 7.10 5.82
N ASP A 36 -7.07 7.12 7.14
CA ASP A 36 -7.98 8.08 7.74
C ASP A 36 -7.34 9.46 7.84
N ARG A 37 -8.04 10.46 7.32
CA ARG A 37 -7.59 11.85 7.32
C ARG A 37 -8.74 12.81 7.60
N ASP A 38 -8.43 13.91 8.29
CA ASP A 38 -9.36 15.03 8.37
C ASP A 38 -9.31 15.83 7.07
N PHE A 39 -10.39 15.77 6.30
CA PHE A 39 -10.55 16.50 5.04
C PHE A 39 -10.99 17.95 5.24
N ALA A 40 -11.21 18.41 6.47
CA ALA A 40 -11.62 19.79 6.73
C ALA A 40 -10.64 20.82 6.12
N ALA A 41 -9.34 20.53 6.12
CA ALA A 41 -8.31 21.41 5.56
C ALA A 41 -8.18 21.34 4.02
N ALA A 42 -8.73 20.31 3.39
CA ALA A 42 -8.63 20.09 1.94
C ALA A 42 -9.88 20.53 1.17
N ALA A 43 -10.94 20.92 1.88
CA ALA A 43 -12.22 21.33 1.32
C ALA A 43 -12.36 22.86 1.12
N GLU A 44 -11.29 23.64 1.34
CA GLU A 44 -11.22 25.09 1.11
C GLU A 44 -10.69 25.44 -0.29
#